data_AF-A0A7U9KPG1-F1
#
_entry.id   AF-A0A7U9KPG1-F1
#
_cell.length_a   1.000
_cell.length_b   1.000
_cell.length_c   1.000
_cell.angle_alpha   90.00
_cell.angle_beta   90.00
_cell.angle_gamma   90.00
#
_symmetry.space_group_name_H-M   'P 1'
#
loop_
_entity.id
_entity.type
_entity.pdbx_description
1 polymer ?
#
loop_
_entity_poly.entity_id
_entity_poly.type
_entity_poly.pdbx_seq_one_letter_code
_entity_poly.pdbx_strand_id
1 'polypeptide(L)'
;MDADRPPVAAPEPLGLQQPVGPGRPDRYGAVALRLFEVLDTGPYGGELQAQPGLQGAEAWQVRGQFAHAFESSSLFVSLRYGRRMGNRHEDGVRARLGEMAARDPDRKRFGASTHRYALAPPLPEAEIRVFEKTHGIALPGEYRSFVAVVGDGPAGPGHGLMPLTVPRPEAVEEWAVDDAWAEDRLPGRLAAPFPLTEPLPGRLGTPVDALTRGTLMLAEQGCGSFDRLVLNGPYAGQVWQIDPDWGGFVPVSPGFRAWYTDWLAGP
;
A
#
# COMPACT_ATOMS: atom_id res chain seq x y z
N MET A 1 82.20 5.87 1.60
CA MET A 1 81.70 4.49 1.59
C MET A 1 80.59 4.44 2.63
N ASP A 2 79.36 4.36 2.10
CA ASP A 2 78.03 4.31 2.73
C ASP A 2 77.69 5.28 3.87
N ALA A 3 77.28 6.46 3.42
CA ALA A 3 76.31 7.33 4.07
C ALA A 3 74.93 7.04 3.47
N ASP A 4 74.03 6.35 4.19
CA ASP A 4 72.59 6.43 3.89
C ASP A 4 71.72 5.97 5.09
N ARG A 5 71.57 6.84 6.09
CA ARG A 5 70.47 6.71 7.06
C ARG A 5 69.91 8.09 7.37
N PRO A 6 68.69 8.42 6.93
CA PRO A 6 68.09 9.70 7.26
C PRO A 6 67.68 9.75 8.74
N PRO A 7 67.65 10.94 9.36
CA PRO A 7 67.28 11.11 10.76
C PRO A 7 65.79 10.84 11.00
N VAL A 8 65.47 10.20 12.13
CA VAL A 8 64.11 9.99 12.62
C VAL A 8 63.49 11.35 12.96
N ALA A 9 62.40 11.69 12.27
CA ALA A 9 61.61 12.90 12.55
C ALA A 9 60.88 12.78 13.90
N ALA A 10 60.89 13.87 14.67
CA ALA A 10 60.08 14.00 15.88
C ALA A 10 58.58 13.99 15.53
N PRO A 11 57.69 13.49 16.40
CA PRO A 11 56.26 13.47 16.13
C PRO A 11 55.70 14.90 16.07
N GLU A 12 55.01 15.23 14.97
CA GLU A 12 54.27 16.48 14.83
C GLU A 12 53.13 16.56 15.86
N PRO A 13 52.82 17.75 16.39
CA PRO A 13 51.64 17.93 17.23
C PRO A 13 50.37 17.73 16.39
N LEU A 14 49.41 16.98 16.95
CA LEU A 14 48.08 16.77 16.41
C LEU A 14 47.43 18.11 16.02
N GLY A 15 47.45 18.39 14.71
CA GLY A 15 46.66 19.46 14.13
C GLY A 15 45.19 19.19 14.38
N LEU A 16 44.54 20.13 15.06
CA LEU A 16 43.09 20.20 15.17
C LEU A 16 42.49 20.09 13.77
N GLN A 17 41.80 18.97 13.49
CA GLN A 17 40.97 18.86 12.31
C GLN A 17 39.95 20.01 12.37
N GLN A 18 39.97 20.86 11.34
CA GLN A 18 38.90 21.82 11.15
C GLN A 18 37.57 21.05 11.01
N PRO A 19 36.46 21.56 11.55
CA PRO A 19 35.18 20.90 11.43
C PRO A 19 34.85 20.74 9.94
N VAL A 20 34.65 19.49 9.54
CA VAL A 20 34.03 19.14 8.26
C VAL A 20 32.71 19.89 8.22
N GLY A 21 32.58 20.82 7.26
CA GLY A 21 31.35 21.57 7.05
C GLY A 21 30.15 20.63 6.86
N PRO A 22 28.92 21.11 7.12
CA PRO A 22 27.74 20.25 7.10
C PRO A 22 27.66 19.53 5.76
N GLY A 23 27.77 18.20 5.80
CA GLY A 23 27.57 17.34 4.66
C GLY A 23 26.20 17.63 4.04
N ARG A 24 26.11 17.54 2.71
CA ARG A 24 24.83 17.59 2.02
C ARG A 24 23.85 16.65 2.72
N PRO A 25 22.64 17.11 3.09
CA PRO A 25 21.62 16.23 3.62
C PRO A 25 21.31 15.16 2.57
N ASP A 26 21.14 13.94 3.06
CA ASP A 26 20.50 12.85 2.35
C ASP A 26 19.14 13.33 1.80
N ARG A 27 18.81 12.90 0.59
CA ARG A 27 17.67 13.41 -0.20
C ARG A 27 16.29 13.17 0.45
N TYR A 28 16.23 12.53 1.61
CA TYR A 28 15.02 12.26 2.38
C TYR A 28 14.79 13.26 3.54
N GLY A 29 15.74 14.15 3.84
CA GLY A 29 15.68 15.06 5.01
C GLY A 29 15.06 16.45 4.79
N ALA A 30 14.44 16.73 3.64
CA ALA A 30 13.97 18.07 3.30
C ALA A 30 12.46 18.17 2.99
N VAL A 31 11.61 17.44 3.72
CA VAL A 31 10.16 17.73 3.77
C VAL A 31 9.63 17.56 5.19
N ALA A 32 10.20 18.31 6.12
CA ALA A 32 9.59 18.52 7.43
C ALA A 32 9.99 19.91 7.89
N LEU A 33 9.13 20.89 7.65
CA LEU A 33 8.90 22.09 8.47
C LEU A 33 8.11 23.10 7.64
N ARG A 34 6.79 23.10 7.85
CA ARG A 34 5.89 24.26 7.98
C ARG A 34 4.48 23.82 7.57
N LEU A 35 3.59 23.63 8.55
CA LEU A 35 2.28 24.28 8.57
C LEU A 35 1.60 24.06 9.93
N PHE A 36 1.39 25.18 10.63
CA PHE A 36 0.40 25.54 11.66
C PHE A 36 0.40 24.89 13.06
N GLU A 37 0.95 25.66 14.02
CA GLU A 37 0.16 26.15 15.16
C GLU A 37 -1.14 26.78 14.66
N VAL A 38 -2.31 26.44 15.23
CA VAL A 38 -3.44 27.34 15.56
C VAL A 38 -4.62 26.53 16.13
N LEU A 39 -5.11 27.00 17.30
CA LEU A 39 -6.27 26.61 18.14
C LEU A 39 -6.05 25.39 19.03
N ASP A 40 -5.77 25.54 20.34
CA ASP A 40 -6.54 26.24 21.38
C ASP A 40 -8.03 25.87 21.46
N THR A 41 -8.38 25.67 22.72
CA THR A 41 -9.40 24.91 23.38
C THR A 41 -10.84 25.38 23.15
N GLY A 42 -11.75 24.40 23.03
CA GLY A 42 -13.20 24.62 23.03
C GLY A 42 -13.96 23.38 23.52
N PRO A 43 -15.07 23.55 24.25
CA PRO A 43 -15.43 22.69 25.36
C PRO A 43 -16.53 21.69 24.99
N TYR A 44 -16.17 20.43 24.80
CA TYR A 44 -17.14 19.33 24.89
C TYR A 44 -16.50 18.17 25.63
N GLY A 45 -16.64 18.21 26.95
CA GLY A 45 -16.56 17.02 27.78
C GLY A 45 -17.73 16.10 27.43
N GLY A 46 -17.42 14.92 26.90
CA GLY A 46 -18.36 13.83 26.73
C GLY A 46 -17.91 12.67 27.60
N GLU A 47 -18.62 12.45 28.71
CA GLU A 47 -18.44 11.31 29.61
C GLU A 47 -18.73 9.98 28.89
N LEU A 48 -17.78 9.05 28.99
CA LEU A 48 -17.98 7.64 28.68
C LEU A 48 -18.74 6.98 29.84
N GLN A 49 -20.03 6.69 29.66
CA GLN A 49 -20.76 5.77 30.53
C GLN A 49 -20.69 4.34 29.98
N ALA A 50 -20.19 3.43 30.82
CA ALA A 50 -20.22 1.99 30.61
C ALA A 50 -21.61 1.42 30.90
N GLN A 51 -22.06 0.46 30.08
CA GLN A 51 -23.20 -0.39 30.41
C GLN A 51 -22.72 -1.80 30.80
N PRO A 52 -23.12 -2.32 31.97
CA PRO A 52 -22.95 -3.73 32.31
C PRO A 52 -24.22 -4.53 32.00
N GLY A 53 -24.06 -5.81 31.63
CA GLY A 53 -25.18 -6.76 31.68
C GLY A 53 -25.15 -7.89 30.66
N LEU A 54 -24.34 -8.91 30.92
CA LEU A 54 -24.59 -10.27 30.42
C LEU A 54 -25.66 -10.91 31.31
N GLN A 55 -26.72 -11.46 30.72
CA GLN A 55 -27.39 -12.70 31.15
C GLN A 55 -28.53 -13.08 30.19
N GLY A 56 -28.63 -14.37 29.86
CA GLY A 56 -29.84 -14.96 29.26
C GLY A 56 -29.59 -15.90 28.09
N ALA A 57 -29.25 -17.15 28.39
CA ALA A 57 -29.49 -18.27 27.49
C ALA A 57 -30.99 -18.60 27.49
N GLU A 58 -31.57 -18.95 26.33
CA GLU A 58 -32.48 -20.10 26.14
C GLU A 58 -33.11 -20.14 24.72
N ALA A 59 -33.10 -21.34 24.13
CA ALA A 59 -34.05 -21.99 23.20
C ALA A 59 -34.64 -21.18 22.00
N TRP A 60 -34.72 -21.70 20.76
CA TRP A 60 -35.45 -22.91 20.34
C TRP A 60 -34.95 -23.48 19.01
N GLN A 61 -35.11 -24.80 18.88
CA GLN A 61 -34.88 -25.63 17.70
C GLN A 61 -36.25 -26.07 17.14
N VAL A 62 -36.47 -26.02 15.81
CA VAL A 62 -37.51 -26.82 15.12
C VAL A 62 -36.98 -27.30 13.76
N ARG A 63 -37.19 -28.59 13.48
CA ARG A 63 -36.83 -29.37 12.28
C ARG A 63 -38.02 -29.53 11.30
N GLY A 64 -37.72 -29.81 10.03
CA GLY A 64 -38.58 -30.56 9.06
C GLY A 64 -38.48 -30.00 7.63
N GLN A 65 -37.79 -30.60 6.64
CA GLN A 65 -37.90 -31.88 5.90
C GLN A 65 -38.76 -31.84 4.60
N PHE A 66 -38.04 -32.04 3.48
CA PHE A 66 -38.30 -32.72 2.18
C PHE A 66 -39.46 -32.35 1.24
N ALA A 67 -39.11 -32.17 -0.05
CA ALA A 67 -39.84 -32.73 -1.20
C ALA A 67 -38.88 -32.97 -2.40
N HIS A 68 -39.01 -34.15 -3.01
CA HIS A 68 -38.35 -34.64 -4.23
C HIS A 68 -39.43 -34.97 -5.28
N ALA A 69 -39.21 -34.65 -6.57
CA ALA A 69 -39.72 -35.32 -7.80
C ALA A 69 -39.32 -34.44 -9.03
N PHE A 70 -38.50 -34.88 -10.01
CA PHE A 70 -38.83 -35.60 -11.27
C PHE A 70 -40.00 -34.94 -12.06
N GLU A 71 -39.96 -34.60 -13.37
CA GLU A 71 -39.43 -35.31 -14.56
C GLU A 71 -39.51 -34.44 -15.86
N SER A 72 -38.65 -34.76 -16.86
CA SER A 72 -38.75 -34.65 -18.35
C SER A 72 -39.05 -33.38 -19.19
N SER A 73 -38.09 -33.11 -20.11
CA SER A 73 -38.19 -32.98 -21.58
C SER A 73 -38.92 -31.80 -22.28
N SER A 74 -38.15 -30.84 -22.82
CA SER A 74 -38.06 -30.50 -24.26
C SER A 74 -37.55 -29.07 -24.52
N LEU A 75 -36.77 -28.97 -25.60
CA LEU A 75 -36.19 -27.79 -26.26
C LEU A 75 -36.85 -26.42 -26.01
N PHE A 76 -36.04 -25.45 -25.59
CA PHE A 76 -36.21 -24.05 -26.01
C PHE A 76 -34.83 -23.41 -26.23
N VAL A 77 -34.48 -23.17 -27.50
CA VAL A 77 -33.45 -22.22 -27.90
C VAL A 77 -34.14 -20.86 -28.02
N SER A 78 -33.80 -19.89 -27.17
CA SER A 78 -33.53 -18.51 -27.61
C SER A 78 -33.02 -17.62 -26.46
N LEU A 79 -31.83 -17.06 -26.68
CA LEU A 79 -31.35 -15.75 -26.26
C LEU A 79 -31.99 -15.15 -24.99
N ARG A 80 -31.34 -15.35 -23.86
CA ARG A 80 -31.30 -14.32 -22.82
C ARG A 80 -29.86 -14.01 -22.49
N TYR A 81 -29.52 -12.74 -22.68
CA TYR A 81 -28.35 -12.05 -22.18
C TYR A 81 -27.76 -12.80 -20.99
N GLY A 82 -26.55 -13.33 -21.18
CA GLY A 82 -25.70 -13.70 -20.07
C GLY A 82 -25.52 -12.46 -19.21
N ARG A 83 -26.35 -12.33 -18.17
CA ARG A 83 -25.99 -11.66 -16.94
C ARG A 83 -24.73 -12.41 -16.51
N ARG A 84 -23.56 -11.92 -16.96
CA ARG A 84 -22.29 -12.21 -16.32
C ARG A 84 -22.59 -11.90 -14.87
N MET A 85 -22.66 -12.93 -14.02
CA MET A 85 -22.59 -12.71 -12.59
C MET A 85 -21.20 -12.11 -12.38
N GLY A 86 -21.11 -10.79 -12.53
CA GLY A 86 -20.05 -9.99 -11.98
C GLY A 86 -19.97 -10.43 -10.53
N ASN A 87 -18.78 -10.84 -10.13
CA ASN A 87 -18.52 -11.30 -8.80
C ASN A 87 -19.09 -10.25 -7.83
N ARG A 88 -20.04 -10.62 -6.95
CA ARG A 88 -20.77 -9.68 -6.08
C ARG A 88 -19.85 -8.74 -5.26
N HIS A 89 -18.57 -9.08 -5.16
CA HIS A 89 -17.55 -8.28 -4.52
C HIS A 89 -16.97 -7.15 -5.40
N GLU A 90 -16.86 -7.32 -6.72
CA GLU A 90 -16.22 -6.36 -7.63
C GLU A 90 -17.14 -5.16 -7.94
N ASP A 91 -18.42 -5.44 -8.23
CA ASP A 91 -19.46 -4.42 -8.32
C ASP A 91 -19.62 -3.67 -6.98
N GLY A 92 -19.36 -4.38 -5.87
CA GLY A 92 -19.38 -3.83 -4.52
C GLY A 92 -18.32 -2.75 -4.27
N VAL A 93 -17.11 -2.90 -4.82
CA VAL A 93 -16.04 -1.90 -4.66
C VAL A 93 -16.43 -0.57 -5.31
N ARG A 94 -16.86 -0.60 -6.58
CA ARG A 94 -17.25 0.61 -7.31
C ARG A 94 -18.47 1.28 -6.69
N ALA A 95 -19.45 0.50 -6.25
CA ALA A 95 -20.61 1.03 -5.52
C ALA A 95 -20.18 1.73 -4.23
N ARG A 96 -19.28 1.11 -3.45
CA ARG A 96 -18.79 1.67 -2.19
C ARG A 96 -17.98 2.96 -2.39
N LEU A 97 -17.16 3.02 -3.44
CA LEU A 97 -16.48 4.26 -3.82
C LEU A 97 -17.47 5.38 -4.16
N GLY A 98 -18.57 5.05 -4.86
CA GLY A 98 -19.66 6.00 -5.12
C GLY A 98 -20.34 6.50 -3.85
N GLU A 99 -20.58 5.62 -2.87
CA GLU A 99 -21.11 6.01 -1.56
C GLU A 99 -20.15 6.93 -0.79
N MET A 100 -18.84 6.63 -0.82
CA MET A 100 -17.81 7.46 -0.18
C MET A 100 -17.77 8.86 -0.82
N ALA A 101 -17.78 8.93 -2.16
CA ALA A 101 -17.82 10.19 -2.88
C ALA A 101 -19.08 11.02 -2.57
N ALA A 102 -20.23 10.36 -2.42
CA ALA A 102 -21.49 11.04 -2.05
C ALA A 102 -21.48 11.57 -0.61
N ARG A 103 -20.76 10.92 0.30
CA ARG A 103 -20.62 11.34 1.71
C ARG A 103 -19.55 12.40 1.92
N ASP A 104 -18.58 12.49 1.03
CA ASP A 104 -17.49 13.46 1.08
C ASP A 104 -17.43 14.33 -0.20
N PRO A 105 -18.46 15.16 -0.45
CA PRO A 105 -18.51 16.01 -1.65
C PRO A 105 -17.37 17.04 -1.70
N ASP A 106 -16.88 17.45 -0.53
CA ASP A 106 -15.79 18.41 -0.38
C ASP A 106 -14.40 17.75 -0.44
N ARG A 107 -14.32 16.41 -0.51
CA ARG A 107 -13.06 15.64 -0.53
C ARG A 107 -12.14 15.96 0.66
N LYS A 108 -12.72 16.01 1.86
CA LYS A 108 -12.04 16.29 3.13
C LYS A 108 -11.32 15.08 3.72
N ARG A 109 -11.71 13.86 3.35
CA ARG A 109 -10.99 12.65 3.77
C ARG A 109 -9.55 12.71 3.25
N PHE A 110 -8.60 12.28 4.07
CA PHE A 110 -7.19 12.23 3.68
C PHE A 110 -7.01 11.51 2.33
N GLY A 111 -6.27 12.14 1.42
CA GLY A 111 -6.03 11.65 0.06
C GLY A 111 -7.18 11.80 -0.95
N ALA A 112 -8.40 12.12 -0.50
CA ALA A 112 -9.57 12.19 -1.39
C ALA A 112 -9.46 13.33 -2.42
N SER A 113 -8.76 14.42 -2.10
CA SER A 113 -8.46 15.49 -3.06
C SER A 113 -7.61 15.00 -4.24
N THR A 114 -6.72 14.03 -3.98
CA THR A 114 -5.84 13.37 -4.96
C THR A 114 -6.61 12.36 -5.81
N HIS A 115 -7.14 11.30 -5.18
CA HIS A 115 -7.71 10.17 -5.94
C HIS A 115 -9.20 10.33 -6.28
N ARG A 116 -9.91 11.26 -5.64
CA ARG A 116 -11.31 11.66 -5.95
C ARG A 116 -12.30 10.49 -5.97
N TYR A 117 -12.03 9.45 -5.19
CA TYR A 117 -12.75 8.16 -5.19
C TYR A 117 -12.92 7.52 -6.57
N ALA A 118 -12.09 7.88 -7.53
CA ALA A 118 -12.19 7.41 -8.90
C ALA A 118 -11.17 6.30 -9.19
N LEU A 119 -11.63 5.25 -9.85
CA LEU A 119 -10.76 4.23 -10.43
C LEU A 119 -10.67 4.42 -11.94
N ALA A 120 -9.47 4.28 -12.47
CA ALA A 120 -9.20 4.03 -13.87
C ALA A 120 -9.88 2.71 -14.31
N PRO A 121 -10.12 2.53 -15.62
CA PRO A 121 -10.67 1.28 -16.14
C PRO A 121 -9.81 0.07 -15.75
N PRO A 122 -10.40 -1.14 -15.72
CA PRO A 122 -9.63 -2.36 -15.51
C PRO A 122 -8.61 -2.57 -16.63
N LEU A 123 -7.44 -3.10 -16.28
CA LEU A 123 -6.37 -3.36 -17.23
C LEU A 123 -6.69 -4.59 -18.09
N PRO A 124 -6.45 -4.53 -19.41
CA PRO A 124 -6.51 -5.70 -20.26
C PRO A 124 -5.53 -6.78 -19.80
N GLU A 125 -5.97 -8.04 -19.88
CA GLU A 125 -5.15 -9.21 -19.54
C GLU A 125 -3.80 -9.25 -20.29
N ALA A 126 -3.77 -8.73 -21.52
CA ALA A 126 -2.54 -8.62 -22.31
C ALA A 126 -1.53 -7.64 -21.68
N GLU A 127 -1.99 -6.50 -21.16
CA GLU A 127 -1.13 -5.51 -20.51
C GLU A 127 -0.57 -6.04 -19.19
N ILE A 128 -1.40 -6.72 -18.40
CA ILE A 128 -0.96 -7.38 -17.16
C ILE A 128 0.12 -8.42 -17.47
N ARG A 129 -0.07 -9.24 -18.51
CA ARG A 129 0.94 -10.23 -18.94
C ARG A 129 2.24 -9.58 -19.41
N VAL A 130 2.16 -8.46 -20.12
CA VAL A 130 3.34 -7.70 -20.54
C VAL A 130 4.09 -7.19 -19.31
N PHE A 131 3.38 -6.64 -18.32
CA PHE A 131 3.99 -6.20 -17.06
C PHE A 131 4.68 -7.35 -16.32
N GLU A 132 3.96 -8.45 -16.09
CA GLU A 132 4.47 -9.67 -15.43
C GLU A 132 5.73 -10.20 -16.13
N LYS A 133 5.70 -10.29 -17.47
CA LYS A 133 6.83 -10.74 -18.29
C LYS A 133 8.01 -9.77 -18.24
N THR A 134 7.75 -8.47 -18.34
CA THR A 134 8.80 -7.43 -18.37
C THR A 134 9.58 -7.41 -17.08
N HIS A 135 8.90 -7.59 -15.95
CA HIS A 135 9.53 -7.56 -14.63
C HIS A 135 9.90 -8.93 -14.09
N GLY A 136 9.57 -10.03 -14.80
CA GLY A 136 9.91 -11.39 -14.41
C GLY A 136 9.19 -11.87 -13.15
N ILE A 137 7.93 -11.47 -12.97
CA ILE A 137 7.13 -11.78 -11.79
C ILE A 137 5.78 -12.41 -12.16
N ALA A 138 5.12 -13.00 -11.17
CA ALA A 138 3.68 -13.25 -11.21
C ALA A 138 3.03 -12.39 -10.13
N LEU A 139 1.99 -11.63 -10.48
CA LEU A 139 1.29 -10.80 -9.49
C LEU A 139 0.50 -11.71 -8.52
N PRO A 140 0.47 -11.38 -7.22
CA PRO A 140 -0.40 -12.07 -6.27
C PRO A 140 -1.86 -12.05 -6.74
N GLY A 141 -2.54 -13.19 -6.66
CA GLY A 141 -3.83 -13.42 -7.34
C GLY A 141 -4.94 -12.42 -6.99
N GLU A 142 -4.98 -11.96 -5.74
CA GLU A 142 -5.95 -10.94 -5.30
C GLU A 142 -5.74 -9.60 -6.00
N TYR A 143 -4.50 -9.09 -6.00
CA TYR A 143 -4.15 -7.83 -6.64
C TYR A 143 -4.29 -7.91 -8.16
N ARG A 144 -3.83 -9.02 -8.76
CA ARG A 144 -3.98 -9.29 -10.20
C ARG A 144 -5.44 -9.25 -10.64
N SER A 145 -6.34 -9.88 -9.87
CA SER A 145 -7.77 -9.89 -10.15
C SER A 145 -8.39 -8.50 -9.99
N PHE A 146 -7.94 -7.75 -8.97
CA PHE A 146 -8.40 -6.39 -8.74
C PHE A 146 -8.09 -5.48 -9.94
N VAL A 147 -6.84 -5.44 -10.42
CA VAL A 147 -6.49 -4.58 -11.55
C VAL A 147 -7.15 -5.04 -12.86
N ALA A 148 -7.40 -6.35 -13.02
CA ALA A 148 -8.05 -6.91 -14.22
C ALA A 148 -9.57 -6.68 -14.29
N VAL A 149 -10.24 -6.53 -13.15
CA VAL A 149 -11.71 -6.48 -13.10
C VAL A 149 -12.26 -5.23 -12.44
N VAL A 150 -11.59 -4.72 -11.40
CA VAL A 150 -12.06 -3.58 -10.59
C VAL A 150 -11.47 -2.27 -11.07
N GLY A 151 -10.18 -2.18 -11.40
CA GLY A 151 -9.56 -0.94 -11.88
C GLY A 151 -8.13 -0.72 -11.40
N ASP A 152 -7.43 0.24 -12.02
CA ASP A 152 -6.00 0.49 -11.79
C ASP A 152 -5.73 1.83 -11.07
N GLY A 153 -6.15 1.93 -9.80
CA GLY A 153 -6.05 3.17 -9.02
C GLY A 153 -6.77 4.35 -9.69
N PRO A 154 -6.62 5.61 -9.24
CA PRO A 154 -5.93 6.01 -8.01
C PRO A 154 -6.76 5.79 -6.74
N ALA A 155 -8.07 5.49 -6.79
CA ALA A 155 -8.84 5.35 -5.54
C ALA A 155 -8.27 4.26 -4.63
N GLY A 156 -7.92 4.62 -3.40
CA GLY A 156 -7.35 3.73 -2.41
C GLY A 156 -6.88 4.46 -1.15
N PRO A 157 -6.30 3.72 -0.19
CA PRO A 157 -5.68 4.26 1.03
C PRO A 157 -4.65 5.36 0.78
N GLY A 158 -4.42 6.21 1.79
CA GLY A 158 -3.45 7.29 1.72
C GLY A 158 -3.72 8.22 0.52
N HIS A 159 -2.67 8.59 -0.21
CA HIS A 159 -2.78 9.38 -1.45
C HIS A 159 -3.26 8.59 -2.67
N GLY A 160 -3.72 7.35 -2.48
CA GLY A 160 -4.34 6.52 -3.49
C GLY A 160 -3.53 5.27 -3.86
N LEU A 161 -4.22 4.31 -4.46
CA LEU A 161 -3.60 3.13 -5.06
C LEU A 161 -2.82 3.54 -6.30
N MET A 162 -1.52 3.26 -6.32
CA MET A 162 -0.65 3.57 -7.44
C MET A 162 -1.02 2.73 -8.67
N PRO A 163 -1.12 3.35 -9.86
CA PRO A 163 -1.38 2.58 -11.07
C PRO A 163 -0.24 1.60 -11.36
N LEU A 164 -0.58 0.45 -11.93
CA LEU A 164 0.37 -0.62 -12.18
C LEU A 164 1.33 -0.27 -13.31
N THR A 165 0.82 0.27 -14.42
CA THR A 165 1.55 0.33 -15.69
C THR A 165 1.95 1.75 -16.12
N VAL A 166 1.09 2.73 -15.89
CA VAL A 166 1.30 4.11 -16.31
C VAL A 166 1.57 4.99 -15.07
N PRO A 167 2.64 5.79 -15.05
CA PRO A 167 2.85 6.72 -13.95
C PRO A 167 1.67 7.70 -13.88
N ARG A 168 1.36 8.20 -12.67
CA ARG A 168 0.37 9.28 -12.56
C ARG A 168 0.87 10.47 -13.39
N PRO A 169 -0.02 11.18 -14.11
CA PRO A 169 0.39 12.38 -14.83
C PRO A 169 1.02 13.36 -13.83
N GLU A 170 2.22 13.82 -14.18
CA GLU A 170 3.14 14.60 -13.34
C GLU A 170 2.37 15.56 -12.43
N ALA A 171 2.35 15.25 -11.14
CA ALA A 171 2.10 16.31 -10.16
C ALA A 171 3.22 17.33 -10.35
N VAL A 172 2.89 18.61 -10.30
CA VAL A 172 3.76 19.76 -10.63
C VAL A 172 5.02 19.86 -9.74
N GLU A 173 5.24 18.90 -8.85
CA GLU A 173 6.36 18.75 -7.94
C GLU A 173 6.78 17.27 -7.90
N GLU A 174 8.09 17.01 -7.98
CA GLU A 174 8.71 15.69 -7.85
C GLU A 174 8.44 15.13 -6.46
N TRP A 175 7.38 14.32 -6.32
CA TRP A 175 7.04 13.72 -5.04
C TRP A 175 7.80 12.40 -4.88
N ALA A 176 8.31 12.13 -3.67
CA ALA A 176 9.04 10.89 -3.35
C ALA A 176 8.29 9.60 -3.71
N VAL A 177 6.97 9.66 -3.84
CA VAL A 177 6.11 8.56 -4.30
C VAL A 177 6.31 8.23 -5.77
N ASP A 178 6.62 9.19 -6.65
CA ASP A 178 6.82 8.92 -8.07
C ASP A 178 8.22 8.31 -8.31
N ASP A 179 9.22 8.72 -7.52
CA ASP A 179 10.54 8.09 -7.48
C ASP A 179 10.44 6.64 -6.99
N ALA A 180 9.76 6.38 -5.87
CA ALA A 180 9.56 5.03 -5.36
C ALA A 180 8.80 4.14 -6.36
N TRP A 181 7.85 4.70 -7.10
CA TRP A 181 7.14 4.00 -8.18
C TRP A 181 8.09 3.63 -9.32
N ALA A 182 8.94 4.56 -9.75
CA ALA A 182 9.91 4.34 -10.82
C ALA A 182 11.00 3.34 -10.40
N GLU A 183 11.49 3.43 -9.16
CA GLU A 183 12.48 2.54 -8.58
C GLU A 183 12.03 1.08 -8.62
N ASP A 184 10.78 0.81 -8.22
CA ASP A 184 10.21 -0.54 -8.27
C ASP A 184 10.35 -1.19 -9.65
N ARG A 185 10.24 -0.39 -10.72
CA ARG A 185 10.24 -0.84 -12.11
C ARG A 185 11.64 -1.00 -12.71
N LEU A 186 12.70 -0.71 -11.95
CA LEU A 186 14.07 -1.00 -12.41
C LEU A 186 14.26 -2.51 -12.63
N PRO A 187 15.09 -2.91 -13.62
CA PRO A 187 15.30 -4.32 -13.96
C PRO A 187 15.66 -5.19 -12.74
N GLY A 188 14.90 -6.26 -12.54
CA GLY A 188 15.14 -7.25 -11.48
C GLY A 188 14.72 -6.85 -10.07
N ARG A 189 14.26 -5.62 -9.81
CA ARG A 189 13.85 -5.21 -8.45
C ARG A 189 12.58 -5.91 -7.98
N LEU A 190 11.54 -5.98 -8.81
CA LEU A 190 10.31 -6.71 -8.46
C LEU A 190 10.52 -8.23 -8.37
N ALA A 191 11.41 -8.81 -9.17
CA ALA A 191 11.69 -10.25 -9.17
C ALA A 191 12.65 -10.71 -8.06
N ALA A 192 13.30 -9.77 -7.37
CA ALA A 192 14.18 -10.09 -6.27
C ALA A 192 13.40 -10.76 -5.11
N PRO A 193 14.06 -11.60 -4.29
CA PRO A 193 13.44 -12.11 -3.07
C PRO A 193 13.16 -10.95 -2.11
N PHE A 194 12.04 -11.03 -1.39
CA PHE A 194 11.78 -10.14 -0.26
C PHE A 194 12.82 -10.41 0.85
N PRO A 195 13.56 -9.39 1.33
CA PRO A 195 14.73 -9.62 2.18
C PRO A 195 14.39 -9.98 3.63
N LEU A 196 13.18 -9.67 4.11
CA LEU A 196 12.82 -9.87 5.50
C LEU A 196 12.22 -11.27 5.74
N THR A 197 12.75 -11.95 6.75
CA THR A 197 12.21 -13.21 7.28
C THR A 197 11.37 -13.02 8.54
N GLU A 198 11.34 -11.81 9.09
CA GLU A 198 10.53 -11.39 10.24
C GLU A 198 10.25 -9.88 10.16
N PRO A 199 9.18 -9.37 10.80
CA PRO A 199 8.91 -7.94 10.87
C PRO A 199 10.05 -7.16 11.54
N LEU A 200 10.34 -5.96 11.04
CA LEU A 200 11.33 -5.05 11.61
C LEU A 200 10.63 -3.82 12.20
N PRO A 201 10.12 -3.86 13.44
CA PRO A 201 9.47 -2.69 14.04
C PRO A 201 10.49 -1.63 14.48
N GLY A 202 10.08 -0.36 14.45
CA GLY A 202 10.91 0.76 14.91
C GLY A 202 11.74 1.42 13.80
N ARG A 203 12.44 2.50 14.15
CA ARG A 203 13.30 3.25 13.22
C ARG A 203 14.25 2.33 12.44
N LEU A 204 14.26 2.48 11.12
CA LEU A 204 15.12 1.69 10.24
C LEU A 204 16.53 2.29 10.20
N GLY A 205 17.54 1.46 10.46
CA GLY A 205 18.96 1.82 10.27
C GLY A 205 19.52 1.40 8.91
N THR A 206 18.72 0.71 8.09
CA THR A 206 19.09 0.21 6.75
C THR A 206 18.45 1.07 5.68
N PRO A 207 19.13 1.38 4.56
CA PRO A 207 18.53 2.10 3.44
C PRO A 207 17.23 1.44 2.96
N VAL A 208 16.19 2.24 2.77
CA VAL A 208 14.86 1.80 2.31
C VAL A 208 14.96 0.98 1.03
N ASP A 209 15.80 1.40 0.08
CA ASP A 209 15.97 0.71 -1.20
C ASP A 209 16.38 -0.76 -1.03
N ALA A 210 17.21 -1.06 -0.02
CA ALA A 210 17.71 -2.41 0.22
C ALA A 210 16.60 -3.32 0.78
N LEU A 211 15.65 -2.75 1.52
CA LEU A 211 14.57 -3.46 2.18
C LEU A 211 13.36 -3.68 1.25
N THR A 212 13.15 -2.82 0.26
CA THR A 212 11.94 -2.84 -0.60
C THR A 212 12.02 -3.75 -1.82
N ARG A 213 13.14 -4.46 -2.02
CA ARG A 213 13.28 -5.45 -3.10
C ARG A 213 12.21 -6.55 -2.97
N GLY A 214 11.71 -7.05 -4.10
CA GLY A 214 10.66 -8.07 -4.11
C GLY A 214 9.30 -7.60 -3.62
N THR A 215 9.06 -6.28 -3.58
CA THR A 215 7.77 -5.69 -3.22
C THR A 215 7.33 -4.67 -4.26
N LEU A 216 6.02 -4.49 -4.39
CA LEU A 216 5.39 -3.48 -5.24
C LEU A 216 4.73 -2.43 -4.35
N MET A 217 5.09 -1.16 -4.50
CA MET A 217 4.44 -0.06 -3.82
C MET A 217 2.98 0.06 -4.26
N LEU A 218 2.07 0.04 -3.28
CA LEU A 218 0.63 0.19 -3.49
C LEU A 218 0.18 1.61 -3.23
N ALA A 219 0.61 2.23 -2.12
CA ALA A 219 0.13 3.55 -1.72
C ALA A 219 1.15 4.25 -0.84
N GLU A 220 1.09 5.57 -0.82
CA GLU A 220 1.83 6.42 0.12
C GLU A 220 0.84 6.98 1.15
N GLN A 221 1.16 6.77 2.43
CA GLN A 221 0.26 7.08 3.57
C GLN A 221 0.50 8.48 4.16
N GLY A 222 1.40 9.27 3.57
CA GLY A 222 1.93 10.49 4.16
C GLY A 222 3.27 10.26 4.84
N CYS A 223 3.99 11.36 5.08
CA CYS A 223 5.24 11.37 5.85
C CYS A 223 6.32 10.38 5.35
N GLY A 224 6.31 10.02 4.06
CA GLY A 224 7.26 9.07 3.50
C GLY A 224 7.04 7.61 3.92
N SER A 225 5.84 7.28 4.42
CA SER A 225 5.44 5.91 4.72
C SER A 225 4.68 5.28 3.56
N PHE A 226 4.99 4.03 3.24
CA PHE A 226 4.46 3.35 2.06
C PHE A 226 3.87 1.99 2.40
N ASP A 227 2.69 1.70 1.86
CA ASP A 227 2.14 0.36 1.84
C ASP A 227 2.65 -0.38 0.60
N ARG A 228 3.13 -1.60 0.80
CA ARG A 228 3.83 -2.39 -0.21
C ARG A 228 3.30 -3.81 -0.21
N LEU A 229 3.00 -4.32 -1.40
CA LEU A 229 2.62 -5.71 -1.64
C LEU A 229 3.88 -6.56 -1.76
N VAL A 230 4.01 -7.59 -0.91
CA VAL A 230 5.10 -8.55 -1.04
C VAL A 230 4.84 -9.45 -2.24
N LEU A 231 5.80 -9.55 -3.17
CA LEU A 231 5.66 -10.32 -4.41
C LEU A 231 6.28 -11.71 -4.31
N ASN A 232 7.43 -11.83 -3.65
CA ASN A 232 8.22 -13.07 -3.62
C ASN A 232 8.57 -13.47 -2.19
N GLY A 233 8.66 -14.78 -1.94
CA GLY A 233 9.03 -15.35 -0.65
C GLY A 233 7.83 -15.78 0.21
N PRO A 234 8.06 -16.14 1.49
CA PRO A 234 7.05 -16.76 2.35
C PRO A 234 5.88 -15.83 2.70
N TYR A 235 6.06 -14.52 2.55
CA TYR A 235 5.04 -13.50 2.82
C TYR A 235 4.35 -12.99 1.55
N ALA A 236 4.59 -13.61 0.39
CA ALA A 236 4.00 -13.19 -0.88
C ALA A 236 2.46 -13.07 -0.79
N GLY A 237 1.94 -11.93 -1.29
CA GLY A 237 0.52 -11.57 -1.24
C GLY A 237 0.11 -10.72 -0.04
N GLN A 238 0.91 -10.65 1.03
CA GLN A 238 0.65 -9.78 2.17
C GLN A 238 0.94 -8.31 1.85
N VAL A 239 0.27 -7.40 2.56
CA VAL A 239 0.56 -5.96 2.52
C VAL A 239 1.34 -5.58 3.78
N TRP A 240 2.49 -4.95 3.57
CA TRP A 240 3.40 -4.49 4.61
C TRP A 240 3.56 -2.99 4.48
N GLN A 241 3.66 -2.29 5.62
CA GLN A 241 3.94 -0.87 5.65
C GLN A 241 5.39 -0.63 6.03
N ILE A 242 6.06 0.22 5.25
CA ILE A 242 7.38 0.74 5.58
C ILE A 242 7.27 2.21 6.01
N ASP A 243 7.68 2.48 7.24
CA ASP A 243 7.89 3.79 7.84
C ASP A 243 9.34 3.83 8.36
N PRO A 244 10.25 4.53 7.66
CA PRO A 244 11.67 4.52 8.02
C PRO A 244 11.97 5.17 9.36
N ASP A 245 11.14 6.10 9.80
CA ASP A 245 11.45 6.95 10.96
C ASP A 245 10.90 6.39 12.27
N TRP A 246 9.75 5.72 12.23
CA TRP A 246 9.03 5.32 13.45
C TRP A 246 8.51 3.88 13.42
N GLY A 247 7.74 3.50 12.41
CA GLY A 247 7.02 2.23 12.36
C GLY A 247 7.87 1.02 11.96
N GLY A 248 8.94 1.22 11.20
CA GLY A 248 9.77 0.16 10.66
C GLY A 248 9.17 -0.47 9.40
N PHE A 249 9.44 -1.76 9.15
CA PHE A 249 8.84 -2.51 8.05
C PHE A 249 8.08 -3.72 8.58
N VAL A 250 6.75 -3.59 8.66
CA VAL A 250 5.88 -4.53 9.38
C VAL A 250 4.63 -4.89 8.57
N PRO A 251 4.07 -6.10 8.74
CA PRO A 251 2.82 -6.50 8.09
C PRO A 251 1.65 -5.68 8.62
N VAL A 252 0.80 -5.18 7.72
CA VAL A 252 -0.44 -4.44 8.07
C VAL A 252 -1.70 -5.14 7.59
N SER A 253 -1.59 -6.08 6.65
CA SER A 253 -2.72 -6.88 6.21
C SER A 253 -2.29 -8.24 5.65
N PRO A 254 -3.05 -9.32 5.89
CA PRO A 254 -2.74 -10.64 5.35
C PRO A 254 -2.88 -10.73 3.82
N GLY A 255 -3.50 -9.75 3.16
CA GLY A 255 -3.75 -9.77 1.72
C GLY A 255 -4.21 -8.42 1.18
N PHE A 256 -4.02 -8.22 -0.12
CA PHE A 256 -4.45 -7.00 -0.81
C PHE A 256 -5.95 -6.74 -0.64
N ARG A 257 -6.78 -7.79 -0.73
CA ARG A 257 -8.23 -7.64 -0.63
C ARG A 257 -8.63 -7.10 0.74
N ALA A 258 -8.10 -7.69 1.81
CA ALA A 258 -8.41 -7.28 3.18
C ALA A 258 -8.01 -5.81 3.40
N TRP A 259 -6.77 -5.46 3.04
CA TRP A 259 -6.26 -4.09 3.08
C TRP A 259 -7.17 -3.07 2.38
N TYR A 260 -7.59 -3.37 1.14
CA TYR A 260 -8.43 -2.46 0.37
C TYR A 260 -9.86 -2.36 0.94
N THR A 261 -10.44 -3.49 1.38
CA THR A 261 -11.80 -3.49 1.97
C THR A 261 -11.87 -2.80 3.32
N ASP A 262 -10.81 -2.88 4.13
CA ASP A 262 -10.74 -2.18 5.41
C ASP A 262 -10.79 -0.67 5.22
N TRP A 263 -10.08 -0.16 4.20
CA TRP A 263 -10.17 1.26 3.82
C TRP A 263 -11.55 1.68 3.33
N LEU A 264 -12.21 0.84 2.51
CA LEU A 264 -13.58 1.07 2.05
C LEU A 264 -14.60 1.07 3.21
N ALA A 265 -14.32 0.33 4.28
CA ALA A 265 -15.15 0.26 5.48
C ALA A 265 -14.88 1.44 6.44
N GLY A 266 -13.67 2.00 6.41
CA GLY A 266 -13.26 3.12 7.26
C GLY A 266 -14.08 4.39 7.02
N PRO A 267 -14.23 5.24 8.07
CA PRO A 267 -15.04 6.47 8.04
C PRO A 267 -14.50 7.53 7.08
#